data_AF-A0A5E4D2T7-F1
#
_entry.id   AF-A0A5E4D2T7-F1
#
_cell.length_a   1.000
_cell.length_b   1.000
_cell.length_c   1.000
_cell.angle_alpha   90.00
_cell.angle_beta   90.00
_cell.angle_gamma   90.00
#
_symmetry.space_group_name_H-M   'P 1'
#
loop_
_entity.id
_entity.type
_entity.pdbx_description
1 polymer ?
#
loop_
_entity_poly.entity_id
_entity_poly.type
_entity_poly.pdbx_seq_one_letter_code
_entity_poly.pdbx_strand_id
1 'polypeptide(L)'
;GDRRPLPVDRAPGLKEKTLILLDVSTKNPVRTVNENFLSLQLDPSIIHDGWLDFLSSKRLVTLARGLSPAFLRFGGKRTDFLHFQNLRNPAKSRGGPGPDYYLKNYED
;
A
#
# COMPACT_ATOMS: atom_id res chain seq x y z
N GLY A 1 -31.09 65.47 11.62
CA GLY A 1 -30.12 64.65 12.37
C GLY A 1 -29.70 63.51 11.48
N ASP A 2 -28.56 63.67 10.83
CA ASP A 2 -28.06 62.84 9.75
C ASP A 2 -27.47 61.52 10.30
N ARG A 3 -28.11 60.38 10.00
CA ARG A 3 -27.64 59.05 10.43
C ARG A 3 -26.88 58.39 9.28
N ARG A 4 -25.56 58.57 9.28
CA ARG A 4 -24.64 57.82 8.40
C ARG A 4 -24.76 56.31 8.67
N PRO A 5 -24.89 55.45 7.63
CA PRO A 5 -24.82 54.01 7.82
C PRO A 5 -23.39 53.63 8.24
N LEU A 6 -23.27 52.84 9.31
CA LEU A 6 -21.99 52.32 9.78
C LEU A 6 -21.43 51.34 8.73
N PRO A 7 -20.11 51.36 8.46
CA PRO A 7 -19.48 50.34 7.64
C PRO A 7 -19.67 48.99 8.34
N VAL A 8 -20.34 48.05 7.68
CA VAL A 8 -20.35 46.66 8.12
C VAL A 8 -18.95 46.14 7.81
N ASP A 9 -18.08 46.17 8.82
CA ASP A 9 -16.75 45.55 8.73
C ASP A 9 -16.95 44.07 8.40
N ARG A 10 -16.65 43.72 7.15
CA ARG A 10 -16.60 42.33 6.70
C ARG A 10 -15.48 41.67 7.51
N ALA A 11 -15.86 40.81 8.45
CA ALA A 11 -14.93 40.13 9.34
C ALA A 11 -13.75 39.54 8.53
N PRO A 12 -12.50 39.98 8.78
CA PRO A 12 -11.34 39.49 8.07
C PRO A 12 -11.12 38.03 8.48
N GLY A 13 -11.40 37.09 7.56
CA GLY A 13 -11.19 35.66 7.80
C GLY A 13 -12.28 34.73 7.29
N LEU A 14 -13.41 35.23 6.78
CA LEU A 14 -14.40 34.36 6.15
C LEU A 14 -13.89 33.92 4.78
N LYS A 15 -13.22 32.76 4.71
CA LYS A 15 -12.89 32.10 3.45
C LYS A 15 -14.18 31.99 2.64
N GLU A 16 -14.26 32.68 1.50
CA GLU A 16 -15.39 32.59 0.60
C GLU A 16 -15.60 31.12 0.23
N LYS A 17 -16.81 30.62 0.49
CA LYS A 17 -17.17 29.24 0.16
C LYS A 17 -17.54 29.18 -1.32
N THR A 18 -16.79 28.43 -2.11
CA THR A 18 -17.15 28.14 -3.50
C THR A 18 -18.30 27.14 -3.52
N LEU A 19 -19.38 27.48 -4.23
CA LEU A 19 -20.48 26.55 -4.49
C LEU A 19 -20.14 25.73 -5.73
N ILE A 20 -20.22 24.40 -5.60
CA ILE A 20 -19.99 23.44 -6.69
C ILE A 20 -21.24 22.59 -6.83
N LEU A 21 -21.77 22.50 -8.05
CA LEU A 21 -22.86 21.58 -8.38
C LEU A 21 -22.24 20.26 -8.85
N LEU A 22 -22.65 19.15 -8.21
CA LEU A 22 -22.23 17.80 -8.57
C LEU A 22 -23.43 17.04 -9.13
N ASP A 23 -23.34 16.58 -10.37
CA ASP A 23 -24.30 15.64 -10.96
C ASP A 23 -23.78 14.21 -10.77
N VAL A 24 -24.62 13.33 -10.22
CA VAL A 24 -24.25 11.94 -9.87
C VAL A 24 -25.21 10.99 -10.58
N SER A 25 -24.66 10.13 -11.43
CA SER A 25 -25.43 9.09 -12.13
C SER A 25 -25.24 7.72 -11.47
N THR A 26 -26.34 7.11 -11.04
CA THR A 26 -26.37 5.77 -10.41
C THR A 26 -27.11 4.73 -11.25
N LYS A 27 -27.46 5.06 -12.51
CA LYS A 27 -28.29 4.20 -13.38
C LYS A 27 -27.65 2.84 -13.68
N ASN A 28 -26.34 2.81 -13.93
CA ASN A 28 -25.56 1.61 -14.20
C ASN A 28 -24.14 1.78 -13.68
N PRO A 29 -23.49 0.72 -13.15
CA PRO A 29 -22.08 0.78 -12.77
C PRO A 29 -21.22 0.99 -14.03
N VAL A 30 -20.30 1.96 -13.99
CA VAL A 30 -19.34 2.19 -15.09
C VAL A 30 -18.33 1.04 -15.17
N ARG A 31 -17.86 0.57 -14.00
CA ARG A 31 -16.98 -0.58 -13.90
C ARG A 31 -17.07 -1.21 -12.51
N THR A 32 -16.97 -2.53 -12.46
CA THR A 32 -16.73 -3.27 -11.21
C THR A 32 -15.23 -3.43 -11.03
N VAL A 33 -14.73 -3.07 -9.84
CA VAL A 33 -13.33 -3.25 -9.46
C VAL A 33 -13.17 -4.48 -8.56
N ASN A 34 -11.96 -5.02 -8.49
CA ASN A 34 -11.62 -6.09 -7.55
C ASN A 34 -11.66 -5.55 -6.11
N GLU A 35 -11.94 -6.40 -5.12
CA GLU A 35 -11.83 -6.04 -3.70
C GLU A 35 -10.42 -5.54 -3.34
N ASN A 36 -9.40 -6.09 -4.01
CA ASN A 36 -7.98 -5.73 -3.87
C ASN A 36 -7.59 -4.55 -4.76
N PHE A 37 -8.53 -3.72 -5.23
CA PHE A 37 -8.26 -2.64 -6.19
C PHE A 37 -7.15 -1.71 -5.72
N LEU A 38 -7.15 -1.36 -4.44
CA LEU A 38 -6.05 -0.63 -3.82
C LEU A 38 -4.99 -1.63 -3.33
N SER A 39 -3.95 -1.84 -4.15
CA SER A 39 -2.83 -2.74 -3.84
C SER A 39 -1.50 -1.99 -3.74
N LEU A 40 -0.48 -2.66 -3.21
CA LEU A 40 0.81 -2.05 -2.86
C LEU A 40 1.98 -2.71 -3.58
N GLN A 41 3.09 -1.97 -3.69
CA GLN A 41 4.36 -2.49 -4.20
C GLN A 41 5.52 -2.17 -3.26
N LEU A 42 6.45 -3.11 -3.13
CA LEU A 42 7.75 -2.94 -2.48
C LEU A 42 8.86 -3.12 -3.52
N ASP A 43 9.76 -2.14 -3.63
CA ASP A 43 10.90 -2.20 -4.54
C ASP A 43 12.01 -3.10 -3.95
N PRO A 44 12.63 -3.99 -4.74
CA PRO A 44 13.74 -4.81 -4.29
C PRO A 44 14.97 -4.07 -3.77
N SER A 45 15.08 -2.76 -3.96
CA SER A 45 16.12 -1.94 -3.34
C SER A 45 16.17 -2.07 -1.81
N ILE A 46 15.06 -2.45 -1.17
CA ILE A 46 15.02 -2.70 0.28
C ILE A 46 15.88 -3.89 0.73
N ILE A 47 16.31 -4.77 -0.19
CA ILE A 47 17.13 -5.94 0.13
C ILE A 47 18.60 -5.55 0.34
N HIS A 48 19.01 -4.32 -0.02
CA HIS A 48 20.36 -3.85 0.26
C HIS A 48 20.65 -4.00 1.77
N ASP A 49 21.79 -4.57 2.12
CA ASP A 49 22.23 -4.87 3.51
C ASP A 49 21.53 -6.05 4.21
N GLY A 50 20.76 -6.89 3.50
CA GLY A 50 20.21 -8.14 4.04
C GLY A 50 19.04 -7.97 5.01
N TRP A 51 18.48 -6.77 5.08
CA TRP A 51 17.48 -6.38 6.08
C TRP A 51 16.04 -6.57 5.58
N LEU A 52 15.56 -7.81 5.49
CA LEU A 52 14.12 -8.07 5.36
C LEU A 52 13.41 -8.06 6.73
N ASP A 53 14.15 -8.00 7.83
CA ASP A 53 13.60 -8.06 9.18
C ASP A 53 12.63 -6.90 9.48
N PHE A 54 12.77 -5.74 8.82
CA PHE A 54 11.82 -4.64 9.01
C PHE A 54 10.39 -5.01 8.58
N LEU A 55 10.21 -5.98 7.68
CA LEU A 55 8.89 -6.50 7.29
C LEU A 55 8.18 -7.20 8.46
N SER A 56 8.93 -7.65 9.48
CA SER A 56 8.39 -8.19 10.72
C SER A 56 7.97 -7.11 11.74
N SER A 57 8.25 -5.84 11.46
CA SER A 57 7.90 -4.73 12.35
C SER A 57 6.40 -4.71 12.64
N LYS A 58 6.04 -4.79 13.92
CA LYS A 58 4.64 -4.74 14.37
C LYS A 58 3.89 -3.52 13.81
N ARG A 59 4.56 -2.36 13.74
CA ARG A 59 3.97 -1.13 13.20
C ARG A 59 3.66 -1.29 11.71
N LEU A 60 4.61 -1.81 10.93
CA LEU A 60 4.42 -2.01 9.49
C LEU A 60 3.33 -3.04 9.20
N VAL A 61 3.31 -4.15 9.94
CA VAL A 61 2.27 -5.18 9.82
C VAL A 61 0.89 -4.63 10.17
N THR A 62 0.77 -3.81 11.21
CA THR A 62 -0.50 -3.16 11.55
C THR A 62 -0.98 -2.23 10.44
N LEU A 63 -0.09 -1.44 9.83
CA LEU A 63 -0.42 -0.57 8.70
C LEU A 63 -0.83 -1.38 7.46
N ALA A 64 -0.08 -2.43 7.14
CA ALA A 64 -0.38 -3.30 6.00
C ALA A 64 -1.74 -4.00 6.16
N ARG A 65 -2.09 -4.43 7.38
CA ARG A 65 -3.41 -5.00 7.67
C ARG A 65 -4.55 -4.00 7.47
N GLY A 66 -4.32 -2.71 7.72
CA GLY A 66 -5.29 -1.65 7.47
C GLY A 66 -5.62 -1.45 5.98
N LEU A 67 -4.77 -1.98 5.09
CA LEU A 67 -4.98 -1.96 3.64
C LEU A 67 -5.55 -3.27 3.11
N SER A 68 -5.79 -4.27 3.97
CA SER A 68 -6.44 -5.51 3.58
C SER A 68 -7.91 -5.27 3.25
N PRO A 69 -8.44 -5.85 2.14
CA PRO A 69 -7.77 -6.76 1.22
C PRO A 69 -6.94 -6.04 0.15
N ALA A 70 -5.72 -6.53 -0.11
CA ALA A 70 -4.79 -5.96 -1.08
C ALA A 70 -3.76 -7.00 -1.56
N PHE A 71 -3.29 -6.86 -2.80
CA PHE A 71 -2.07 -7.53 -3.24
C PHE A 71 -0.83 -6.76 -2.76
N LEU A 72 0.24 -7.50 -2.49
CA LEU A 72 1.56 -6.96 -2.24
C LEU A 72 2.51 -7.43 -3.34
N ARG A 73 2.86 -6.53 -4.26
CA ARG A 73 3.82 -6.80 -5.34
C ARG A 73 5.23 -6.56 -4.85
N PHE A 74 6.09 -7.56 -4.95
CA PHE A 74 7.53 -7.36 -4.82
C PHE A 74 8.12 -7.15 -6.22
N GLY A 75 8.49 -5.92 -6.55
CA GLY A 75 8.85 -5.57 -7.92
C GLY A 75 9.38 -4.15 -8.07
N GLY A 76 10.21 -3.92 -9.09
CA GLY A 76 10.83 -2.63 -9.34
C GLY A 76 12.00 -2.75 -10.31
N LYS A 77 12.77 -1.68 -10.48
CA LYS A 77 13.90 -1.65 -11.44
C LYS A 77 14.98 -2.69 -11.13
N ARG A 78 15.11 -3.05 -9.85
CA ARG A 78 16.14 -3.99 -9.37
C ARG A 78 15.72 -5.45 -9.48
N THR A 79 14.48 -5.75 -9.85
CA THR A 79 13.97 -7.12 -9.94
C THR A 79 14.84 -7.99 -10.86
N ASP A 80 15.25 -7.46 -12.01
CA ASP A 80 16.05 -8.21 -13.01
C ASP A 80 17.51 -8.44 -12.60
N PHE A 81 17.96 -7.79 -11.51
CA PHE A 81 19.33 -7.88 -11.00
C PHE A 81 19.41 -8.65 -9.68
N LEU A 82 18.29 -9.19 -9.19
CA LEU A 82 18.28 -10.04 -8.02
C LEU A 82 18.67 -11.46 -8.42
N HIS A 83 19.69 -11.99 -7.75
CA HIS A 83 20.07 -13.39 -7.86
C HIS A 83 19.81 -14.09 -6.54
N PHE A 84 18.99 -15.14 -6.57
CA PHE A 84 18.80 -15.99 -5.41
C PHE A 84 20.05 -16.84 -5.19
N GLN A 85 20.64 -16.73 -4.00
CA GLN A 85 21.79 -17.55 -3.60
C GLN A 85 21.44 -18.39 -2.37
N ASN A 86 21.40 -19.71 -2.54
CA ASN A 86 21.03 -20.63 -1.48
C ASN A 86 22.24 -21.06 -0.60
N LEU A 87 22.96 -20.08 -0.04
CA LEU A 87 24.21 -20.31 0.71
C LEU A 87 23.97 -20.76 2.16
N ARG A 88 22.85 -20.35 2.76
CA ARG A 88 22.39 -20.78 4.08
C ARG A 88 20.96 -21.24 3.98
N ASN A 89 20.74 -22.43 3.42
CA ASN A 89 19.44 -23.07 3.56
C ASN A 89 19.31 -23.58 5.00
N PRO A 90 18.47 -23.00 5.86
CA PRO A 90 18.27 -23.53 7.21
C PRO A 90 17.73 -24.97 7.16
N ALA A 91 17.07 -25.38 6.07
CA ALA A 91 16.64 -26.76 5.86
C ALA A 91 17.81 -27.71 5.60
N LYS A 92 18.89 -27.28 4.94
CA LYS A 92 20.10 -28.10 4.74
C LYS A 92 20.94 -28.20 6.02
N SER A 93 21.00 -27.13 6.81
CA SER A 93 21.81 -27.06 8.04
C SER A 93 21.19 -27.77 9.24
N ARG A 94 19.88 -28.06 9.22
CA ARG A 94 19.16 -28.74 10.31
C ARG A 94 19.11 -30.27 10.19
N GLY A 95 19.81 -30.86 9.22
CA GLY A 95 19.73 -32.30 8.94
C GLY A 95 18.35 -32.77 8.50
N GLY A 96 17.47 -31.82 8.14
CA GLY A 96 16.15 -32.10 7.59
C GLY A 96 16.25 -32.51 6.13
N PRO A 97 15.22 -33.21 5.62
CA PRO A 97 15.18 -33.62 4.21
C PRO A 97 15.35 -32.39 3.31
N GLY A 98 16.05 -32.60 2.20
CA GLY A 98 16.62 -31.55 1.34
C GLY A 98 15.57 -30.59 0.74
N PRO A 99 16.00 -29.59 -0.05
CA PRO A 99 15.08 -28.62 -0.66
C PRO A 99 13.98 -29.26 -1.52
N ASP A 100 14.21 -30.47 -2.02
CA ASP A 100 13.25 -31.35 -2.70
C ASP A 100 12.10 -31.83 -1.81
N TYR A 101 12.25 -31.82 -0.49
CA TYR A 101 11.20 -32.18 0.46
C TYR A 101 9.99 -31.24 0.41
N TYR A 102 10.22 -29.94 0.21
CA TYR A 102 9.15 -28.94 0.13
C TYR A 102 8.51 -28.85 -1.25
N LEU A 103 9.14 -29.43 -2.27
CA LEU A 103 8.61 -29.50 -3.64
C LEU A 103 7.62 -30.66 -3.81
N LYS A 104 7.71 -31.71 -2.98
CA LYS A 104 6.83 -32.88 -3.05
C LYS A 104 5.39 -32.66 -2.56
N ASN A 105 5.13 -31.58 -1.83
CA ASN A 105 3.81 -31.31 -1.25
C ASN A 105 2.90 -30.42 -2.15
N TYR A 106 3.28 -30.22 -3.41
CA TYR A 106 2.51 -29.43 -4.38
C TYR A 106 1.91 -30.28 -5.52
N GLU A 107 2.12 -31.61 -5.48
CA GLU A 107 1.44 -32.57 -6.36
C GLU A 107 0.48 -33.42 -5.51
N ASP A 108 -0.59 -32.80 -5.00
CA ASP A 108 -1.83 -33.46 -4.57
C ASP A 108 -3.01 -32.48 -4.73
#